data_AF-A0A1M3MXG0-F1
#
_entry.id   AF-A0A1M3MXG0-F1
#
_cell.length_a   1.000
_cell.length_b   1.000
_cell.length_c   1.000
_cell.angle_alpha   90.00
_cell.angle_beta   90.00
_cell.angle_gamma   90.00
#
_symmetry.space_group_name_H-M   'P 1'
#
loop_
_entity.id
_entity.type
_entity.pdbx_description
1 polymer ?
#
loop_
_entity_poly.entity_id
_entity_poly.type
_entity_poly.pdbx_seq_one_letter_code
_entity_poly.pdbx_strand_id
1 'polypeptide(L)'
;MTRVWLAAGWTALAALACSGAEAAPQAGSPPREGWASVSEMLGARCGSLDCHGQSGRPLRLFHNDGLRLADDDAPGAGATTTDEHAANLRAVVGLEPELFARVVAEGGAAPERLTLVRKALGLESHKGGAPFALGTSGDVCLRSWLATKTDEAACATGAQVERP
;
A
#
# COMPACT_ATOMS: atom_id res chain seq x y z
N MET A 1 -66.90 -21.22 19.63
CA MET A 1 -66.18 -20.13 18.94
C MET A 1 -64.78 -20.05 19.58
N THR A 2 -63.78 -20.78 19.06
CA THR A 2 -62.68 -20.30 18.17
C THR A 2 -61.76 -19.29 18.89
N ARG A 3 -60.44 -19.46 19.08
CA ARG A 3 -59.38 -20.13 18.30
C ARG A 3 -58.20 -20.54 19.19
N VAL A 4 -57.55 -21.66 18.81
CA VAL A 4 -56.19 -22.06 19.20
C VAL A 4 -55.20 -21.21 18.41
N TRP A 5 -54.15 -20.69 19.07
CA TRP A 5 -53.00 -20.08 18.41
C TRP A 5 -51.77 -20.95 18.63
N LEU A 6 -51.35 -21.65 17.57
CA LEU A 6 -50.03 -22.23 17.42
C LEU A 6 -49.06 -21.11 17.04
N ALA A 7 -48.19 -20.69 17.97
CA ALA A 7 -47.03 -19.88 17.63
C ALA A 7 -45.84 -20.82 17.44
N ALA A 8 -45.58 -21.19 16.19
CA ALA A 8 -44.33 -21.80 15.77
C ALA A 8 -43.20 -20.77 15.94
N GLY A 9 -42.41 -20.90 17.00
CA GLY A 9 -41.22 -20.08 17.23
C GLY A 9 -40.07 -20.55 16.34
N TRP A 10 -39.71 -19.71 15.37
CA TRP A 10 -38.63 -19.94 14.42
C TRP A 10 -37.26 -19.96 15.14
N THR A 11 -36.49 -21.01 14.86
CA THR A 11 -35.09 -21.18 15.27
C THR A 11 -34.23 -20.10 14.61
N ALA A 12 -33.67 -19.19 15.41
CA ALA A 12 -32.66 -18.24 14.94
C ALA A 12 -31.31 -18.96 14.80
N LEU A 13 -30.95 -19.40 13.59
CA LEU A 13 -29.55 -19.66 13.24
C LEU A 13 -28.85 -18.30 13.10
N ALA A 14 -28.24 -17.82 14.18
CA ALA A 14 -27.29 -16.73 14.09
C ALA A 14 -26.04 -17.26 13.37
N ALA A 15 -25.87 -16.82 12.12
CA ALA A 15 -24.71 -17.12 11.31
C ALA A 15 -23.42 -16.64 12.00
N LEU A 16 -22.56 -17.58 12.38
CA LEU A 16 -21.12 -17.37 12.48
C LEU A 16 -20.62 -16.99 11.08
N ALA A 17 -20.44 -15.70 10.80
CA ALA A 17 -19.90 -15.24 9.51
C ALA A 17 -18.89 -14.08 9.63
N CYS A 18 -18.22 -13.95 10.78
CA CYS A 18 -17.02 -13.11 10.93
C CYS A 18 -15.97 -13.86 11.73
N SER A 19 -15.66 -15.10 11.35
CA SER A 19 -14.38 -15.68 11.74
C SER A 19 -13.32 -14.93 10.95
N GLY A 20 -12.46 -14.19 11.66
CA GLY A 20 -11.36 -13.43 11.08
C GLY A 20 -10.63 -14.30 10.06
N ALA A 21 -10.57 -13.83 8.82
CA ALA A 21 -9.75 -14.46 7.82
C ALA A 21 -8.28 -14.24 8.24
N GLU A 22 -7.75 -15.15 9.05
CA GLU A 22 -6.32 -15.39 9.06
C GLU A 22 -5.99 -15.94 7.68
N ALA A 23 -5.59 -15.04 6.79
CA ALA A 23 -5.17 -15.40 5.45
C ALA A 23 -4.03 -16.42 5.58
N ALA A 24 -4.27 -17.66 5.16
CA ALA A 24 -3.21 -18.62 4.94
C ALA A 24 -2.08 -17.95 4.14
N PRO A 25 -0.79 -18.20 4.44
CA PRO A 25 0.29 -17.63 3.67
C PRO A 25 0.21 -18.18 2.24
N GLN A 26 -0.38 -17.37 1.36
CA GLN A 26 -0.49 -17.64 -0.06
C GLN A 26 0.88 -17.48 -0.68
N ALA A 27 1.24 -18.38 -1.59
CA ALA A 27 2.34 -18.14 -2.52
C ALA A 27 2.14 -16.75 -3.15
N GLY A 28 3.09 -15.82 -2.98
CA GLY A 28 2.94 -14.43 -3.41
C GLY A 28 2.67 -13.40 -2.30
N SER A 29 2.93 -13.72 -1.02
CA SER A 29 2.98 -12.70 0.04
C SER A 29 3.96 -11.57 -0.35
N PRO A 30 3.61 -10.29 -0.16
CA PRO A 30 4.47 -9.21 -0.59
C PRO A 30 5.79 -9.19 0.19
N PRO A 31 6.92 -8.82 -0.42
CA PRO A 31 8.20 -8.78 0.27
C PRO A 31 8.13 -7.79 1.44
N ARG A 32 8.33 -8.28 2.66
CA ARG A 32 8.35 -7.44 3.87
C ARG A 32 9.74 -6.88 4.17
N GLU A 33 10.78 -7.60 3.74
CA GLU A 33 12.16 -7.15 3.88
C GLU A 33 12.40 -5.88 3.06
N GLY A 34 13.05 -4.89 3.69
CA GLY A 34 13.29 -3.56 3.13
C GLY A 34 12.05 -2.71 2.88
N TRP A 35 10.84 -3.19 3.25
CA TRP A 35 9.60 -2.45 3.00
C TRP A 35 9.57 -1.08 3.70
N ALA A 36 10.12 -0.95 4.91
CA ALA A 36 10.10 0.33 5.63
C ALA A 36 10.76 1.44 4.80
N SER A 37 11.93 1.19 4.22
CA SER A 37 12.66 2.15 3.39
C SER A 37 11.96 2.44 2.06
N VAL A 38 11.31 1.44 1.45
CA VAL A 38 10.48 1.63 0.26
C VAL A 38 9.26 2.49 0.59
N SER A 39 8.63 2.24 1.74
CA SER A 39 7.50 3.02 2.22
C SER A 39 7.89 4.47 2.49
N GLU A 40 9.06 4.74 3.05
CA GLU A 40 9.56 6.11 3.23
C GLU A 40 9.81 6.79 1.87
N MET A 41 10.44 6.10 0.93
CA MET A 41 10.65 6.62 -0.42
C MET A 41 9.33 6.96 -1.11
N LEU A 42 8.34 6.06 -1.05
CA LEU A 42 7.00 6.30 -1.60
C LEU A 42 6.27 7.42 -0.86
N GLY A 43 6.39 7.48 0.47
CA GLY A 43 5.79 8.52 1.30
C GLY A 43 6.31 9.92 0.95
N ALA A 44 7.62 10.09 0.88
CA ALA A 44 8.26 11.35 0.53
C ALA A 44 7.91 11.83 -0.89
N ARG A 45 7.79 10.90 -1.85
CA ARG A 45 7.54 11.21 -3.28
C ARG A 45 6.06 11.36 -3.64
N CYS A 46 5.19 10.60 -2.98
CA CYS A 46 3.80 10.44 -3.39
C CYS A 46 2.81 10.76 -2.26
N GLY A 47 3.22 10.69 -1.00
CA GLY A 47 2.38 10.75 0.19
C GLY A 47 2.04 12.14 0.73
N SER A 48 2.39 13.21 0.03
CA SER A 48 1.98 14.57 0.43
C SER A 48 0.45 14.73 0.42
N LEU A 49 -0.06 15.70 1.19
CA LEU A 49 -1.50 15.97 1.30
C LEU A 49 -2.17 16.35 -0.04
N ASP A 50 -1.41 16.90 -0.98
CA ASP A 50 -1.91 17.24 -2.32
C ASP A 50 -2.00 16.01 -3.25
N CYS A 51 -1.26 14.94 -2.94
CA CYS A 51 -1.15 13.72 -3.72
C CYS A 51 -1.88 12.56 -3.02
N HIS A 52 -1.17 11.52 -2.57
CA HIS A 52 -1.72 10.30 -1.98
C HIS A 52 -1.88 10.34 -0.46
N GLY A 53 -1.49 11.45 0.18
CA GLY A 53 -1.78 11.73 1.59
C GLY A 53 -3.17 12.32 1.81
N GLN A 54 -4.19 11.88 1.07
CA GLN A 54 -5.57 12.34 1.27
C GLN A 54 -6.56 11.18 1.22
N SER A 55 -7.67 11.31 1.94
CA SER A 55 -8.65 10.23 2.07
C SER A 55 -9.36 9.88 0.75
N GLY A 56 -9.50 10.83 -0.17
CA GLY A 56 -10.22 10.65 -1.44
C GLY A 56 -9.44 10.03 -2.60
N ARG A 57 -8.28 9.40 -2.37
CA ARG A 57 -7.47 8.77 -3.43
C ARG A 57 -7.44 7.24 -3.28
N PRO A 58 -7.46 6.47 -4.39
CA PRO A 58 -7.45 5.00 -4.34
C PRO A 58 -6.19 4.41 -3.70
N LEU A 59 -5.02 4.99 -4.00
CA LEU A 59 -3.79 4.74 -3.26
C LEU A 59 -3.70 5.79 -2.15
N ARG A 60 -3.75 5.34 -0.89
CA ARG A 60 -3.57 6.17 0.29
C ARG A 60 -2.24 5.82 0.94
N LEU A 61 -1.37 6.82 1.07
CA LEU A 61 -0.07 6.67 1.70
C LEU A 61 -0.01 7.55 2.94
N PHE A 62 0.45 6.94 4.03
CA PHE A 62 0.74 7.59 5.29
C PHE A 62 2.23 7.86 5.40
N HIS A 63 2.60 9.02 5.91
CA HIS A 63 3.99 9.45 6.03
C HIS A 63 4.05 10.61 7.02
N ASN A 64 5.19 10.80 7.69
CA ASN A 64 5.34 11.90 8.65
C ASN A 64 4.95 13.24 8.03
N ASP A 65 5.36 13.56 6.81
CA ASP A 65 5.04 14.83 6.13
C ASP A 65 3.69 14.84 5.36
N GLY A 66 2.84 13.84 5.60
CA GLY A 66 1.59 13.57 4.88
C GLY A 66 0.44 13.21 5.81
N LEU A 67 -0.52 12.43 5.29
CA LEU A 67 -1.62 11.92 6.11
C LEU A 67 -1.07 11.02 7.22
N ARG A 68 -1.60 11.15 8.42
CA ARG A 68 -1.27 10.29 9.56
C ARG A 68 -2.33 9.23 9.76
N LEU A 69 -1.92 8.04 10.21
CA LEU A 69 -2.86 6.94 10.45
C LEU A 69 -3.65 7.13 11.74
N ALA A 70 -3.00 7.62 12.80
CA ALA A 70 -3.66 7.98 14.04
C ALA A 70 -4.29 9.37 13.91
N ASP A 71 -5.54 9.50 14.37
CA ASP A 71 -6.32 10.73 14.21
C ASP A 71 -5.80 11.90 15.07
N ASP A 72 -4.99 11.62 16.09
CA ASP A 72 -4.35 12.60 16.99
C ASP A 72 -2.93 13.00 16.57
N ASP A 73 -2.38 12.37 15.52
CA ASP A 73 -1.07 12.71 14.97
C ASP A 73 -1.18 13.78 13.86
N ALA A 74 -0.26 14.75 13.91
CA ALA A 74 -0.18 15.81 12.92
C ALA A 74 0.87 15.52 11.84
N PRO A 75 0.66 15.97 10.58
CA PRO A 75 1.73 16.01 9.59
C PRO A 75 2.93 16.84 10.10
N GLY A 76 4.15 16.39 9.81
CA GLY A 76 5.42 16.92 10.28
C GLY A 76 5.82 16.48 11.69
N ALA A 77 4.99 15.73 12.41
CA ALA A 77 5.26 15.28 13.78
C ALA A 77 5.86 13.86 13.80
N GLY A 78 7.05 13.71 14.38
CA GLY A 78 7.66 12.38 14.57
C GLY A 78 8.05 11.68 13.26
N ALA A 79 8.39 10.40 13.37
CA ALA A 79 8.70 9.55 12.22
C ALA A 79 7.46 8.78 11.77
N THR A 80 7.44 8.34 10.51
CA THR A 80 6.44 7.39 10.03
C THR A 80 6.49 6.12 10.89
N THR A 81 5.33 5.69 11.36
CA THR A 81 5.20 4.56 12.29
C THR A 81 5.20 3.21 11.57
N THR A 82 5.45 2.14 12.32
CA THR A 82 5.36 0.77 11.78
C THR A 82 3.95 0.43 11.27
N ASP A 83 2.91 0.94 11.93
CA ASP A 83 1.52 0.71 11.50
C ASP A 83 1.19 1.49 10.22
N GLU A 84 1.74 2.70 10.05
CA GLU A 84 1.67 3.46 8.80
C GLU A 84 2.37 2.72 7.67
N HIS A 85 3.57 2.18 7.90
CA HIS A 85 4.24 1.31 6.91
C HIS A 85 3.39 0.09 6.55
N ALA A 86 2.81 -0.58 7.54
CA ALA A 86 1.96 -1.76 7.29
C ALA A 86 0.69 -1.40 6.50
N ALA A 87 0.09 -0.23 6.76
CA ALA A 87 -1.05 0.28 6.01
C ALA A 87 -0.67 0.61 4.57
N ASN A 88 0.48 1.25 4.36
CA ASN A 88 1.02 1.54 3.03
C ASN A 88 1.27 0.27 2.23
N LEU A 89 1.78 -0.80 2.85
CA LEU A 89 2.02 -2.08 2.17
C LEU A 89 0.71 -2.64 1.62
N ARG A 90 -0.34 -2.64 2.45
CA ARG A 90 -1.68 -3.08 2.03
C ARG A 90 -2.23 -2.22 0.91
N ALA A 91 -2.06 -0.91 0.98
CA ALA A 91 -2.52 0.01 -0.06
C ALA A 91 -1.80 -0.21 -1.40
N VAL A 92 -0.47 -0.38 -1.38
CA VAL A 92 0.35 -0.63 -2.58
C VAL A 92 0.03 -1.97 -3.21
N VAL A 93 0.01 -3.04 -2.41
CA VAL A 93 -0.26 -4.41 -2.91
C VAL A 93 -1.70 -4.53 -3.39
N GLY A 94 -2.64 -3.87 -2.70
CA GLY A 94 -4.06 -3.91 -3.01
C GLY A 94 -4.45 -3.22 -4.32
N LEU A 95 -3.54 -2.48 -4.97
CA LEU A 95 -3.80 -1.92 -6.30
C LEU A 95 -4.02 -3.01 -7.34
N GLU A 96 -3.15 -4.03 -7.35
CA GLU A 96 -3.16 -5.10 -8.35
C GLU A 96 -2.61 -6.40 -7.72
N PRO A 97 -3.31 -7.01 -6.75
CA PRO A 97 -2.73 -8.04 -5.88
C PRO A 97 -2.23 -9.28 -6.62
N GLU A 98 -2.98 -9.80 -7.60
CA GLU A 98 -2.58 -10.98 -8.37
C GLU A 98 -1.40 -10.70 -9.30
N LEU A 99 -1.35 -9.49 -9.89
CA LEU A 99 -0.25 -9.09 -10.77
C LEU A 99 1.01 -8.77 -9.97
N PHE A 100 0.86 -8.13 -8.81
CA PHE A 100 1.94 -7.86 -7.86
C PHE A 100 2.62 -9.16 -7.43
N ALA A 101 1.83 -10.15 -6.95
CA ALA A 101 2.33 -11.45 -6.54
C ALA A 101 3.13 -12.14 -7.66
N ARG A 102 2.63 -12.05 -8.91
CA ARG A 102 3.29 -12.61 -10.08
C ARG A 102 4.61 -11.91 -10.40
N VAL A 103 4.65 -10.58 -10.41
CA VAL A 103 5.88 -9.80 -10.67
C VAL A 103 6.96 -10.14 -9.63
N VAL A 104 6.59 -10.23 -8.35
CA VAL A 104 7.53 -10.62 -7.29
C VAL A 104 8.01 -12.06 -7.47
N ALA A 105 7.11 -13.01 -7.76
CA ALA A 105 7.47 -14.41 -8.01
C ALA A 105 8.40 -14.59 -9.23
N GLU A 106 8.31 -13.69 -10.21
CA GLU A 106 9.18 -13.61 -11.39
C GLU A 106 10.45 -12.77 -11.13
N GLY A 107 10.78 -12.46 -9.87
CA GLY A 107 12.00 -11.73 -9.49
C GLY A 107 12.00 -10.27 -9.91
N GLY A 108 10.83 -9.64 -9.99
CA GLY A 108 10.67 -8.25 -10.40
C GLY A 108 10.77 -8.04 -11.92
N ALA A 109 10.64 -9.09 -12.73
CA ALA A 109 10.69 -8.98 -14.18
C ALA A 109 9.52 -8.16 -14.76
N ALA A 110 9.82 -7.28 -15.73
CA ALA A 110 8.86 -6.38 -16.36
C ALA A 110 7.96 -5.62 -15.34
N PRO A 111 8.57 -4.88 -14.38
CA PRO A 111 7.83 -4.27 -13.27
C PRO A 111 6.81 -3.22 -13.73
N GLU A 112 6.98 -2.64 -14.93
CA GLU A 112 6.03 -1.76 -15.60
C GLU A 112 4.69 -2.43 -15.95
N ARG A 113 4.53 -3.72 -15.70
CA ARG A 113 3.22 -4.36 -15.67
C ARG A 113 2.35 -3.84 -14.52
N LEU A 114 2.95 -3.32 -13.45
CA LEU A 114 2.23 -2.69 -12.34
C LEU A 114 1.93 -1.21 -12.66
N THR A 115 0.69 -0.79 -12.45
CA THR A 115 0.26 0.62 -12.57
C THR A 115 1.06 1.54 -11.65
N LEU A 116 1.43 1.06 -10.45
CA LEU A 116 2.31 1.80 -9.53
C LEU A 116 3.60 2.22 -10.24
N VAL A 117 4.25 1.27 -10.93
CA VAL A 117 5.52 1.50 -11.62
C VAL A 117 5.33 2.36 -12.85
N ARG A 118 4.29 2.12 -13.68
CA ARG A 118 4.04 2.94 -14.87
C ARG A 118 3.77 4.39 -14.54
N LYS A 119 2.92 4.65 -13.53
CA LYS A 119 2.60 6.01 -13.09
C LYS A 119 3.80 6.67 -12.44
N ALA A 120 4.57 5.93 -11.65
CA ALA A 120 5.80 6.43 -11.03
C ALA A 120 6.81 6.92 -12.08
N LEU A 121 6.97 6.16 -13.17
CA LEU A 121 7.92 6.42 -14.26
C LEU A 121 7.36 7.31 -15.38
N GLY A 122 6.10 7.76 -15.29
CA GLY A 122 5.46 8.56 -16.33
C GLY A 122 5.12 7.80 -17.62
N LEU A 123 5.13 6.48 -17.60
CA LEU A 123 4.71 5.62 -18.72
C LEU A 123 3.18 5.53 -18.85
N GLU A 124 2.46 5.89 -17.79
CA GLU A 124 1.01 6.03 -17.75
C GLU A 124 0.67 7.42 -17.20
N SER A 125 -0.35 8.09 -17.77
CA SER A 125 -0.75 9.42 -17.32
C SER A 125 -1.05 9.45 -15.82
N HIS A 126 -0.46 10.43 -15.15
CA HIS A 126 -0.54 10.59 -13.71
C HIS A 126 -0.69 12.07 -13.33
N LYS A 127 -1.65 12.36 -12.45
CA LYS A 127 -1.83 13.71 -11.92
C LYS A 127 -0.66 14.03 -10.99
N GLY A 128 0.08 15.09 -11.30
CA GLY A 128 1.35 15.41 -10.63
C GLY A 128 2.59 14.99 -11.44
N GLY A 129 2.42 14.35 -12.60
CA GLY A 129 3.53 13.91 -13.44
C GLY A 129 4.20 12.64 -12.88
N ALA A 130 5.44 12.39 -13.31
CA ALA A 130 6.25 11.27 -12.85
C ALA A 130 6.99 11.65 -11.56
N PRO A 131 6.72 10.98 -10.41
CA PRO A 131 7.46 11.19 -9.15
C PRO A 131 8.98 10.96 -9.25
N PHE A 132 9.42 10.09 -10.17
CA PHE A 132 10.84 9.86 -10.45
C PHE A 132 11.05 9.29 -11.85
N ALA A 133 12.27 9.48 -12.40
CA ALA A 133 12.64 8.97 -13.72
C ALA A 133 13.29 7.58 -13.62
N LEU A 134 13.29 6.85 -14.74
CA LEU A 134 13.97 5.56 -14.89
C LEU A 134 15.46 5.69 -14.53
N GLY A 135 15.98 4.76 -13.72
CA GLY A 135 17.38 4.72 -13.30
C GLY A 135 17.74 5.67 -12.14
N THR A 136 16.81 6.51 -11.67
CA THR A 136 17.04 7.31 -10.44
C THR A 136 16.91 6.45 -9.18
N SER A 137 17.38 6.95 -8.03
CA SER A 137 17.35 6.18 -6.78
C SER A 137 15.94 5.75 -6.34
N GLY A 138 14.90 6.53 -6.66
CA GLY A 138 13.50 6.12 -6.41
C GLY A 138 13.08 4.92 -7.25
N ASP A 139 13.45 4.89 -8.53
CA ASP A 139 13.21 3.76 -9.43
C ASP A 139 13.98 2.51 -8.97
N VAL A 140 15.28 2.67 -8.68
CA VAL A 140 16.14 1.59 -8.19
C VAL A 140 15.58 1.01 -6.87
N CYS A 141 15.17 1.87 -5.93
CA CYS A 141 14.54 1.44 -4.69
C CYS A 141 13.29 0.57 -4.94
N LEU A 142 12.35 1.06 -5.75
CA LEU A 142 11.09 0.34 -5.99
C LEU A 142 11.33 -1.00 -6.70
N ARG A 143 12.18 -1.01 -7.74
CA ARG A 143 12.43 -2.21 -8.55
C ARG A 143 13.25 -3.25 -7.83
N SER A 144 14.23 -2.83 -7.03
CA SER A 144 15.04 -3.74 -6.22
C SER A 144 14.19 -4.45 -5.16
N TRP A 145 13.23 -3.76 -4.55
CA TRP A 145 12.25 -4.36 -3.65
C TRP A 145 11.33 -5.37 -4.35
N LEU A 146 10.78 -5.03 -5.52
CA LEU A 146 10.00 -5.96 -6.34
C LEU A 146 10.79 -7.21 -6.74
N ALA A 147 12.11 -7.08 -6.87
CA ALA A 147 13.04 -8.18 -7.12
C ALA A 147 13.51 -8.92 -5.86
N THR A 148 12.94 -8.64 -4.68
CA THR A 148 13.31 -9.21 -3.37
C THR A 148 14.77 -8.98 -2.98
N LYS A 149 15.37 -7.88 -3.47
CA LYS A 149 16.78 -7.52 -3.28
C LYS A 149 16.90 -6.03 -3.00
N THR A 150 16.11 -5.53 -2.04
CA THR A 150 15.97 -4.09 -1.76
C THR A 150 17.32 -3.39 -1.63
N ASP A 151 17.53 -2.36 -2.43
CA ASP A 151 18.68 -1.46 -2.33
C ASP A 151 18.34 -0.34 -1.33
N GLU A 152 18.72 -0.57 -0.07
CA GLU A 152 18.48 0.35 1.04
C GLU A 152 19.08 1.74 0.82
N ALA A 153 20.26 1.81 0.17
CA ALA A 153 20.92 3.09 -0.12
C ALA A 153 20.17 3.88 -1.18
N ALA A 154 19.67 3.19 -2.22
CA ALA A 154 18.80 3.80 -3.22
C ALA A 154 17.48 4.26 -2.59
N CYS A 155 16.89 3.49 -1.67
CA CYS A 155 15.67 3.91 -0.96
C CYS A 155 15.90 5.14 -0.09
N ALA A 156 16.95 5.16 0.73
CA ALA A 156 17.30 6.32 1.55
C ALA A 156 17.55 7.57 0.69
N THR A 157 18.29 7.44 -0.41
CA THR A 157 18.55 8.54 -1.35
C THR A 157 17.28 8.98 -2.08
N GLY A 158 16.46 8.02 -2.51
CA GLY A 158 15.20 8.26 -3.23
C GLY A 158 14.16 8.98 -2.36
N ALA A 159 14.18 8.73 -1.04
CA ALA A 159 13.34 9.42 -0.07
C ALA A 159 13.73 10.90 0.15
N GLN A 160 14.96 11.31 -0.22
CA GLN A 160 15.33 12.71 -0.15
C GLN A 160 14.65 13.48 -1.29
N VAL A 161 13.63 14.26 -0.95
CA VAL A 161 12.88 15.11 -1.89
C VAL A 161 12.85 16.52 -1.33
N GLU A 162 13.39 17.47 -2.08
CA GLU A 162 13.12 18.89 -1.82
C GLU A 162 11.68 19.17 -2.22
N ARG A 163 10.81 19.29 -1.22
CA ARG A 163 9.44 19.77 -1.42
C ARG A 163 9.50 21.31 -1.47
N PRO A 164 8.95 21.95 -2.52
CA PRO A 164 8.92 23.41 -2.62
C PRO A 164 8.10 24.06 -1.51
#